data_AF-A0AAD8V2M4-F1
#
_entry.id   AF-A0AAD8V2M4-F1
#
_cell.length_a   1.000
_cell.length_b   1.000
_cell.length_c   1.000
_cell.angle_alpha   90.00
_cell.angle_beta   90.00
_cell.angle_gamma   90.00
#
_symmetry.space_group_name_H-M   'P 1'
#
loop_
_entity.id
_entity.type
_entity.pdbx_description
1 polymer ?
#
loop_
_entity_poly.entity_id
_entity_poly.type
_entity_poly.pdbx_seq_one_letter_code
_entity_poly.pdbx_strand_id
1 'polypeptide(L)'
;MAAASGDLEGRLMSAVKASAARGEPPLLQAAEASATCGGARGSLAAALVSNLCFAHNTGAMWKLLDQAMASRLVSPLHTLALLTSRVVPNRRAQPEAYRLYLELLGRYALVPEYSESAETKTMIAKSTDDAMQLSHRYGFQQMDFGHTVIHFVLSIINILTDSILEDSGFPSIYSKEHENMHAIEVNKHRALDGKGSLPDKRDGQREYLRRNNTLMALEVVEKITANKNAQVFLRLVYLNTPENFKSLLQRLQLTVALKSNNVASGNTLLDNLITHIQKVRSTGYQLGRSRLLRVLIGTKPSSSAACNMFGTGKGSCWIPFDLFMENVMDGKYLHAISSIEALTELSKMLKALNRATWQETFQALWVSALRLVQRVEITLIYIFYFKKREG
;
A
#
# COMPACT_ATOMS: atom_id res chain seq x y z
N MET A 1 -26.74 9.84 8.38
CA MET A 1 -25.27 9.92 8.34
C MET A 1 -24.75 11.10 7.51
N ALA A 2 -25.11 11.24 6.23
CA ALA A 2 -24.57 12.30 5.35
C ALA A 2 -24.61 13.73 5.94
N ALA A 3 -25.74 14.17 6.52
CA ALA A 3 -25.86 15.50 7.11
C ALA A 3 -24.86 15.78 8.25
N ALA A 4 -24.59 14.80 9.11
CA ALA A 4 -23.60 14.92 10.19
C ALA A 4 -22.15 14.92 9.68
N SER A 5 -21.90 14.29 8.52
CA SER A 5 -20.58 14.32 7.87
C SER A 5 -20.28 15.68 7.25
N GLY A 6 -21.26 16.30 6.58
CA GLY A 6 -21.09 17.62 5.96
C GLY A 6 -20.91 18.75 6.99
N ASP A 7 -21.60 18.66 8.13
CA ASP A 7 -21.42 19.59 9.25
C ASP A 7 -20.00 19.49 9.86
N LEU A 8 -19.47 18.27 10.05
CA LEU A 8 -18.09 18.07 10.49
C LEU A 8 -17.06 18.63 9.49
N GLU A 9 -17.27 18.39 8.19
CA GLU A 9 -16.40 18.88 7.12
C GLU A 9 -16.40 20.42 7.04
N GLY A 10 -17.58 21.05 7.18
CA GLY A 10 -17.72 22.50 7.25
C GLY A 10 -17.03 23.12 8.47
N ARG A 11 -17.16 22.50 9.66
CA ARG A 11 -16.48 22.95 10.89
C ARG A 11 -14.96 22.82 10.78
N LEU A 12 -14.47 21.70 10.26
CA LEU A 12 -13.04 21.45 10.03
C LEU A 12 -12.45 22.50 9.08
N MET A 13 -13.09 22.73 7.93
CA MET A 13 -12.60 23.72 6.97
C MET A 13 -12.70 25.15 7.49
N SER A 14 -13.65 25.44 8.40
CA SER A 14 -13.73 26.73 9.09
C SER A 14 -12.56 26.92 10.06
N ALA A 15 -12.17 25.89 10.82
CA ALA A 15 -11.00 25.91 11.70
C ALA A 15 -9.69 26.09 10.90
N VAL A 16 -9.50 25.32 9.83
CA VAL A 16 -8.33 25.46 8.93
C VAL A 16 -8.24 26.88 8.35
N LYS A 17 -9.37 27.45 7.87
CA LYS A 17 -9.41 28.81 7.35
C LYS A 17 -9.11 29.87 8.42
N ALA A 18 -9.63 29.71 9.64
CA ALA A 18 -9.37 30.61 10.76
C ALA A 18 -7.89 30.59 11.18
N SER A 19 -7.30 29.40 11.29
CA SER A 19 -5.87 29.21 11.60
C SER A 19 -4.96 29.76 10.49
N ALA A 20 -5.30 29.51 9.22
CA ALA A 20 -4.60 30.11 8.08
C ALA A 20 -4.70 31.65 8.06
N ALA A 21 -5.85 32.23 8.44
CA ALA A 21 -6.03 33.68 8.55
C ALA A 21 -5.21 34.31 9.69
N ARG A 22 -4.88 33.55 10.74
CA ARG A 22 -3.93 33.95 11.80
C ARG A 22 -2.45 33.80 11.39
N GLY A 23 -2.17 33.30 10.18
CA GLY A 23 -0.80 33.08 9.69
C GLY A 23 -0.09 31.87 10.33
N GLU A 24 -0.83 30.98 10.96
CA GLU A 24 -0.27 29.86 11.72
C GLU A 24 0.34 28.77 10.82
N PRO A 25 1.37 28.05 11.29
CA PRO A 25 2.04 27.03 10.49
C PRO A 25 1.10 25.84 10.19
N PRO A 26 1.28 25.11 9.06
CA PRO A 26 0.37 24.03 8.65
C PRO A 26 0.21 22.90 9.67
N LEU A 27 1.19 22.69 10.56
CA LEU A 27 1.08 21.75 11.68
C LEU A 27 0.02 22.18 12.70
N LEU A 28 -0.04 23.48 13.03
CA LEU A 28 -0.99 24.02 14.00
C LEU A 28 -2.40 24.04 13.38
N GLN A 29 -2.52 24.40 12.11
CA GLN A 29 -3.76 24.24 11.31
C GLN A 29 -4.28 22.78 11.36
N ALA A 30 -3.39 21.79 11.20
CA ALA A 30 -3.75 20.37 11.28
C ALA A 30 -4.13 19.93 12.71
N ALA A 31 -3.50 20.48 13.74
CA ALA A 31 -3.80 20.19 15.13
C ALA A 31 -5.19 20.73 15.54
N GLU A 32 -5.55 21.95 15.12
CA GLU A 32 -6.90 22.50 15.35
C GLU A 32 -7.97 21.73 14.59
N ALA A 33 -7.71 21.38 13.32
CA ALA A 33 -8.59 20.50 12.56
C ALA A 33 -8.82 19.16 13.29
N SER A 34 -7.76 18.56 13.84
CA SER A 34 -7.85 17.32 14.63
C SER A 34 -8.66 17.47 15.91
N ALA A 35 -8.56 18.62 16.59
CA ALA A 35 -9.37 18.94 17.77
C ALA A 35 -10.88 19.01 17.43
N THR A 36 -11.26 19.57 16.27
CA THR A 36 -12.67 19.58 15.83
C THR A 36 -13.25 18.19 15.57
N CYS A 37 -12.40 17.20 15.26
CA CYS A 37 -12.80 15.81 15.09
C CYS A 37 -12.79 15.00 16.40
N GLY A 38 -12.55 15.62 17.57
CA GLY A 38 -12.47 14.91 18.85
C GLY A 38 -11.39 13.83 18.90
N GLY A 39 -10.31 13.98 18.11
CA GLY A 39 -9.25 12.97 17.98
C GLY A 39 -9.56 11.80 17.03
N ALA A 40 -10.72 11.78 16.36
CA ALA A 40 -11.08 10.73 15.40
C ALA A 40 -10.27 10.83 14.09
N ARG A 41 -9.04 10.30 14.08
CA ARG A 41 -8.08 10.36 12.94
C ARG A 41 -8.69 9.97 11.59
N GLY A 42 -9.59 8.98 11.58
CA GLY A 42 -10.24 8.51 10.37
C GLY A 42 -11.15 9.56 9.72
N SER A 43 -11.94 10.31 10.50
CA SER A 43 -12.80 11.37 9.95
C SER A 43 -12.00 12.57 9.46
N LEU A 44 -10.91 12.92 10.15
CA LEU A 44 -9.98 13.97 9.74
C LEU A 44 -9.35 13.66 8.36
N ALA A 45 -8.86 12.43 8.16
CA ALA A 45 -8.28 12.00 6.88
C ALA A 45 -9.30 12.08 5.74
N ALA A 46 -10.52 11.57 5.95
CA ALA A 46 -11.59 11.59 4.97
C ALA A 46 -11.98 13.02 4.56
N ALA A 47 -12.17 13.92 5.54
CA ALA A 47 -12.53 15.32 5.28
C ALA A 47 -11.41 16.11 4.60
N LEU A 48 -10.14 15.92 5.00
CA LEU A 48 -9.00 16.60 4.37
C LEU A 48 -8.83 16.16 2.90
N VAL A 49 -8.89 14.85 2.62
CA VAL A 49 -8.82 14.33 1.24
C VAL A 49 -10.06 14.72 0.43
N SER A 50 -11.23 14.84 1.07
CA SER A 50 -12.46 15.32 0.43
C SER A 50 -12.31 16.73 -0.15
N ASN A 51 -11.71 17.65 0.62
CA ASN A 51 -11.52 19.05 0.21
C ASN A 51 -10.30 19.26 -0.70
N LEU A 52 -9.24 18.47 -0.53
CA LEU A 52 -7.99 18.60 -1.27
C LEU A 52 -8.15 18.17 -2.74
N CYS A 53 -8.96 17.15 -3.01
CA CYS A 53 -9.37 16.83 -4.37
C CYS A 53 -10.42 17.84 -4.87
N PHE A 54 -10.38 18.18 -6.16
CA PHE A 54 -11.31 19.13 -6.81
C PHE A 54 -11.15 20.59 -6.34
N ALA A 55 -12.03 21.09 -5.45
CA ALA A 55 -12.29 22.52 -5.29
C ALA A 55 -11.17 23.31 -4.59
N HIS A 56 -10.35 22.67 -3.76
CA HIS A 56 -9.31 23.33 -2.97
C HIS A 56 -7.92 22.69 -3.15
N ASN A 57 -7.63 22.19 -4.36
CA ASN A 57 -6.31 21.70 -4.78
C ASN A 57 -5.26 22.82 -4.79
N THR A 58 -4.77 23.17 -3.60
CA THR A 58 -3.84 24.27 -3.33
C THR A 58 -2.62 23.74 -2.59
N GLY A 59 -1.44 24.29 -2.87
CA GLY A 59 -0.20 23.87 -2.20
C GLY A 59 -0.23 23.97 -0.67
N ALA A 60 -1.10 24.83 -0.10
CA ALA A 60 -1.33 24.91 1.34
C ALA A 60 -2.01 23.65 1.89
N MET A 61 -3.07 23.15 1.24
CA MET A 61 -3.76 21.92 1.66
C MET A 61 -2.87 20.68 1.59
N TRP A 62 -2.03 20.56 0.56
CA TRP A 62 -1.05 19.48 0.46
C TRP A 62 0.02 19.55 1.57
N LYS A 63 0.51 20.76 1.91
CA LYS A 63 1.43 20.96 3.04
C LYS A 63 0.77 20.62 4.38
N LEU A 64 -0.49 20.99 4.59
CA LEU A 64 -1.24 20.63 5.78
C LEU A 64 -1.39 19.11 5.90
N LEU A 65 -1.74 18.41 4.81
CA LEU A 65 -1.87 16.96 4.80
C LEU A 65 -0.53 16.23 5.05
N ASP A 66 0.56 16.73 4.46
CA ASP A 66 1.93 16.25 4.72
C ASP A 66 2.31 16.38 6.21
N GLN A 67 2.06 17.55 6.82
CA GLN A 67 2.31 17.76 8.26
C GLN A 67 1.40 16.92 9.16
N ALA A 68 0.13 16.70 8.76
CA ALA A 68 -0.80 15.84 9.47
C ALA A 68 -0.36 14.37 9.47
N MET A 69 0.19 13.86 8.35
CA MET A 69 0.77 12.52 8.27
C MET A 69 2.10 12.42 9.02
N ALA A 70 3.01 13.39 8.84
CA ALA A 70 4.29 13.44 9.56
C ALA A 70 4.10 13.40 11.08
N SER A 71 3.11 14.16 11.57
CA SER A 71 2.78 14.29 12.99
C SER A 71 1.77 13.26 13.48
N ARG A 72 1.37 12.31 12.62
CA ARG A 72 0.46 11.19 12.94
C ARG A 72 -0.90 11.65 13.48
N LEU A 73 -1.37 12.82 13.04
CA LEU A 73 -2.74 13.28 13.26
C LEU A 73 -3.74 12.52 12.37
N VAL A 74 -3.26 11.98 11.24
CA VAL A 74 -3.98 11.04 10.38
C VAL A 74 -3.13 9.79 10.14
N SER A 75 -3.78 8.65 9.89
CA SER A 75 -3.12 7.41 9.43
C SER A 75 -2.59 7.62 8.00
N PRO A 76 -1.30 7.41 7.72
CA PRO A 76 -0.79 7.52 6.35
C PRO A 76 -1.32 6.42 5.43
N LEU A 77 -1.54 5.19 5.92
CA LEU A 77 -2.15 4.11 5.15
C LEU A 77 -3.53 4.52 4.62
N HIS A 78 -4.40 4.95 5.53
CA HIS A 78 -5.76 5.38 5.22
C HIS A 78 -5.77 6.61 4.30
N THR A 79 -4.94 7.61 4.59
CA THR A 79 -4.85 8.85 3.81
C THR A 79 -4.39 8.59 2.38
N LEU A 80 -3.37 7.74 2.20
CA LEU A 80 -2.87 7.37 0.87
C LEU A 80 -3.92 6.55 0.09
N ALA A 81 -4.65 5.65 0.74
CA ALA A 81 -5.72 4.89 0.09
C ALA A 81 -6.84 5.80 -0.46
N LEU A 82 -7.29 6.77 0.34
CA LEU A 82 -8.27 7.79 -0.07
C LEU A 82 -7.75 8.69 -1.19
N LEU A 83 -6.45 9.05 -1.18
CA LEU A 83 -5.84 9.80 -2.27
C LEU A 83 -5.72 8.96 -3.54
N THR A 84 -5.38 7.67 -3.43
CA THR A 84 -5.18 6.76 -4.57
C THR A 84 -6.43 6.70 -5.44
N SER A 85 -7.60 6.49 -4.83
CA SER A 85 -8.88 6.35 -5.54
C SER A 85 -9.40 7.65 -6.18
N ARG A 86 -8.90 8.82 -5.76
CA ARG A 86 -9.31 10.12 -6.30
C ARG A 86 -8.30 10.73 -7.26
N VAL A 87 -7.01 10.63 -6.96
CA VAL A 87 -5.93 11.31 -7.70
C VAL A 87 -5.47 10.51 -8.91
N VAL A 88 -5.33 9.18 -8.79
CA VAL A 88 -4.80 8.36 -9.90
C VAL A 88 -5.73 8.33 -11.12
N PRO A 89 -7.08 8.21 -10.99
CA PRO A 89 -7.96 8.32 -12.17
C PRO A 89 -7.87 9.68 -12.87
N ASN A 90 -7.61 10.74 -12.11
CA ASN A 90 -7.53 12.11 -12.60
C ASN A 90 -6.10 12.54 -13.02
N ARG A 91 -5.11 11.64 -12.97
CA ARG A 91 -3.68 11.97 -13.11
C ARG A 91 -3.30 12.72 -14.39
N ARG A 92 -4.00 12.48 -15.50
CA ARG A 92 -3.79 13.17 -16.79
C ARG A 92 -4.43 14.55 -16.84
N ALA A 93 -5.56 14.74 -16.15
CA ALA A 93 -6.28 16.01 -16.06
C ALA A 93 -5.65 16.97 -15.03
N GLN A 94 -5.12 16.41 -13.93
CA GLN A 94 -4.49 17.16 -12.83
C GLN A 94 -3.08 16.59 -12.51
N PRO A 95 -2.11 16.73 -13.43
CA PRO A 95 -0.75 16.21 -13.22
C PRO A 95 -0.04 16.86 -12.03
N GLU A 96 -0.44 18.06 -11.61
CA GLU A 96 0.07 18.74 -10.41
C GLU A 96 -0.35 18.01 -9.13
N ALA A 97 -1.60 17.55 -9.05
CA ALA A 97 -2.09 16.73 -7.92
C ALA A 97 -1.41 15.36 -7.88
N TYR A 98 -1.23 14.73 -9.05
CA TYR A 98 -0.55 13.44 -9.13
C TYR A 98 0.91 13.52 -8.71
N ARG A 99 1.63 14.61 -9.06
CA ARG A 99 3.00 14.86 -8.61
C ARG A 99 3.11 14.89 -7.08
N LEU A 100 2.24 15.65 -6.43
CA LEU A 100 2.23 15.78 -4.96
C LEU A 100 1.81 14.46 -4.28
N TYR A 101 0.85 13.72 -4.86
CA TYR A 101 0.51 12.37 -4.40
C TYR A 101 1.71 11.41 -4.48
N LEU A 102 2.48 11.41 -5.56
CA LEU A 102 3.68 10.57 -5.70
C LEU A 102 4.76 10.92 -4.65
N GLU A 103 4.92 12.20 -4.30
CA GLU A 103 5.83 12.63 -3.24
C GLU A 103 5.41 12.09 -1.86
N LEU A 104 4.12 12.20 -1.53
CA LEU A 104 3.57 11.67 -0.28
C LEU A 104 3.66 10.13 -0.23
N LEU A 105 3.31 9.46 -1.33
CA LEU A 105 3.38 8.01 -1.44
C LEU A 105 4.82 7.50 -1.29
N GLY A 106 5.76 8.11 -2.00
CA GLY A 106 7.19 7.80 -1.88
C GLY A 106 7.79 8.10 -0.49
N ARG A 107 7.12 8.90 0.35
CA ARG A 107 7.52 9.21 1.73
C ARG A 107 6.84 8.30 2.76
N TYR A 108 5.56 7.98 2.58
CA TYR A 108 4.71 7.39 3.63
C TYR A 108 4.19 5.98 3.35
N ALA A 109 4.23 5.45 2.12
CA ALA A 109 3.59 4.17 1.77
C ALA A 109 4.03 2.94 2.60
N LEU A 110 5.21 3.01 3.22
CA LEU A 110 5.78 1.93 4.04
C LEU A 110 6.21 2.43 5.44
N VAL A 111 5.71 3.59 5.89
CA VAL A 111 5.95 4.09 7.24
C VAL A 111 5.15 3.24 8.23
N PRO A 112 5.76 2.68 9.29
CA PRO A 112 5.02 1.87 10.26
C PRO A 112 3.97 2.70 10.99
N GLU A 113 2.77 2.14 11.13
CA GLU A 113 1.73 2.71 12.01
C GLU A 113 1.95 2.22 13.44
N TYR A 114 1.78 3.11 14.43
CA TYR A 114 2.20 2.86 15.82
C TYR A 114 1.02 2.83 16.78
N SER A 115 0.88 1.74 17.54
CA SER A 115 0.11 1.64 18.79
C SER A 115 -1.29 2.26 18.76
N GLU A 116 -2.08 1.92 17.74
CA GLU A 116 -3.49 2.28 17.68
C GLU A 116 -4.37 1.24 18.39
N SER A 117 -5.58 1.67 18.81
CA SER A 117 -6.55 0.74 19.42
C SER A 117 -7.04 -0.27 18.38
N ALA A 118 -7.56 -1.41 18.85
CA ALA A 118 -8.14 -2.41 17.96
C ALA A 118 -9.28 -1.84 17.11
N GLU A 119 -10.07 -0.92 17.67
CA GLU A 119 -11.19 -0.24 17.01
C GLU A 119 -10.72 0.74 15.93
N THR A 120 -9.65 1.51 16.19
CA THR A 120 -9.07 2.41 15.18
C THR A 120 -8.53 1.60 13.99
N LYS A 121 -7.89 0.46 14.25
CA LYS A 121 -7.40 -0.45 13.20
C LYS A 121 -8.53 -1.06 12.37
N THR A 122 -9.64 -1.49 12.98
CA THR A 122 -10.77 -2.01 12.21
C THR A 122 -11.44 -0.91 11.38
N MET A 123 -11.49 0.33 11.88
CA MET A 123 -11.94 1.49 11.11
C MET A 123 -11.03 1.77 9.90
N ILE A 124 -9.71 1.80 10.10
CA ILE A 124 -8.73 2.03 9.01
C ILE A 124 -8.76 0.89 8.00
N ALA A 125 -8.80 -0.37 8.47
CA ALA A 125 -8.88 -1.56 7.61
C ALA A 125 -10.11 -1.47 6.69
N LYS A 126 -11.28 -1.21 7.28
CA LYS A 126 -12.53 -1.06 6.54
C LYS A 126 -12.50 0.13 5.58
N SER A 127 -12.12 1.32 6.04
CA SER A 127 -12.15 2.54 5.21
C SER A 127 -11.13 2.48 4.06
N THR A 128 -9.98 1.83 4.27
CA THR A 128 -8.99 1.54 3.22
C THR A 128 -9.54 0.52 2.22
N ASP A 129 -10.24 -0.50 2.70
CA ASP A 129 -10.92 -1.49 1.86
C ASP A 129 -12.04 -0.86 1.02
N ASP A 130 -12.93 -0.08 1.64
CA ASP A 130 -14.00 0.68 0.98
C ASP A 130 -13.42 1.63 -0.11
N ALA A 131 -12.30 2.31 0.19
CA ALA A 131 -11.67 3.27 -0.72
C ALA A 131 -10.96 2.63 -1.93
N MET A 132 -10.38 1.44 -1.78
CA MET A 132 -9.56 0.78 -2.83
C MET A 132 -10.15 -0.52 -3.37
N GLN A 133 -11.30 -0.95 -2.83
CA GLN A 133 -12.01 -2.19 -3.14
C GLN A 133 -11.12 -3.44 -3.03
N LEU A 134 -10.32 -3.55 -1.95
CA LEU A 134 -9.30 -4.59 -1.83
C LEU A 134 -9.92 -5.99 -1.67
N SER A 135 -10.98 -6.12 -0.87
CA SER A 135 -11.74 -7.34 -0.61
C SER A 135 -12.34 -7.89 -1.89
N HIS A 136 -13.03 -7.03 -2.64
CA HIS A 136 -13.54 -7.35 -3.97
C HIS A 136 -12.43 -7.72 -4.96
N ARG A 137 -11.38 -6.88 -5.09
CA ARG A 137 -10.27 -7.08 -6.04
C ARG A 137 -9.48 -8.37 -5.81
N TYR A 138 -9.38 -8.83 -4.56
CA TYR A 138 -8.55 -9.98 -4.20
C TYR A 138 -9.33 -11.19 -3.65
N GLY A 139 -10.67 -11.15 -3.67
CA GLY A 139 -11.54 -12.28 -3.33
C GLY A 139 -11.71 -12.58 -1.83
N PHE A 140 -11.55 -11.60 -0.95
CA PHE A 140 -11.70 -11.79 0.50
C PHE A 140 -13.09 -11.37 0.99
N GLN A 141 -13.73 -12.19 1.84
CA GLN A 141 -15.01 -11.82 2.48
C GLN A 141 -14.85 -10.78 3.58
N GLN A 142 -13.70 -10.75 4.26
CA GLN A 142 -13.38 -9.78 5.29
C GLN A 142 -11.87 -9.50 5.29
N MET A 143 -11.49 -8.22 5.22
CA MET A 143 -10.11 -7.77 5.39
C MET A 143 -9.82 -7.52 6.88
N ASP A 144 -8.92 -8.29 7.49
CA ASP A 144 -8.24 -7.84 8.71
C ASP A 144 -7.18 -6.77 8.39
N PHE A 145 -6.73 -6.02 9.40
CA PHE A 145 -5.75 -4.94 9.21
C PHE A 145 -4.42 -5.40 8.57
N GLY A 146 -3.97 -6.63 8.83
CA GLY A 146 -2.78 -7.21 8.21
C GLY A 146 -3.00 -7.52 6.73
N HIS A 147 -4.15 -8.09 6.38
CA HIS A 147 -4.58 -8.26 4.99
C HIS A 147 -4.68 -6.90 4.28
N THR A 148 -5.31 -5.89 4.89
CA THR A 148 -5.39 -4.52 4.33
C THR A 148 -4.00 -3.98 3.99
N VAL A 149 -3.03 -4.04 4.91
CA VAL A 149 -1.67 -3.52 4.67
C VAL A 149 -0.97 -4.25 3.53
N ILE A 150 -1.04 -5.58 3.49
CA ILE A 150 -0.40 -6.39 2.42
C ILE A 150 -1.03 -6.08 1.06
N HIS A 151 -2.36 -6.07 0.98
CA HIS A 151 -3.10 -5.87 -0.26
C HIS A 151 -3.12 -4.41 -0.72
N PHE A 152 -2.99 -3.44 0.19
CA PHE A 152 -2.70 -2.04 -0.13
C PHE A 152 -1.38 -1.91 -0.88
N VAL A 153 -0.28 -2.46 -0.34
CA VAL A 153 1.05 -2.38 -0.98
C VAL A 153 1.04 -3.04 -2.35
N LEU A 154 0.40 -4.21 -2.49
CA LEU A 154 0.22 -4.87 -3.79
C LEU A 154 -0.62 -4.02 -4.76
N SER A 155 -1.71 -3.41 -4.30
CA SER A 155 -2.56 -2.55 -5.13
C SER A 155 -1.82 -1.29 -5.58
N ILE A 156 -1.03 -0.64 -4.71
CA ILE A 156 -0.21 0.52 -5.10
C ILE A 156 0.78 0.14 -6.21
N ILE A 157 1.48 -0.99 -6.08
CA ILE A 157 2.42 -1.46 -7.12
C ILE A 157 1.68 -1.71 -8.44
N ASN A 158 0.55 -2.43 -8.41
CA ASN A 158 -0.25 -2.71 -9.62
C ASN A 158 -0.78 -1.42 -10.27
N ILE A 159 -1.44 -0.55 -9.50
CA ILE A 159 -2.07 0.70 -9.98
C ILE A 159 -1.04 1.64 -10.61
N LEU A 160 0.14 1.79 -9.99
CA LEU A 160 1.21 2.61 -10.56
C LEU A 160 1.83 1.97 -11.80
N THR A 161 2.02 0.64 -11.81
CA THR A 161 2.53 -0.08 -12.99
C THR A 161 1.57 0.06 -14.17
N ASP A 162 0.26 -0.12 -13.94
CA ASP A 162 -0.79 0.09 -14.95
C ASP A 162 -0.81 1.56 -15.41
N SER A 163 -0.66 2.53 -14.50
CA SER A 163 -0.58 3.96 -14.85
C SER A 163 0.64 4.29 -15.73
N ILE A 164 1.81 3.70 -15.44
CA ILE A 164 3.04 3.87 -16.22
C ILE A 164 2.89 3.29 -17.64
N LEU A 165 2.29 2.09 -17.75
CA LEU A 165 1.99 1.45 -19.03
C LEU A 165 1.04 2.31 -19.86
N GLU A 166 -0.10 2.71 -19.28
CA GLU A 166 -1.10 3.56 -19.93
C GLU A 166 -0.51 4.89 -20.39
N ASP A 167 0.27 5.58 -19.54
CA ASP A 167 0.87 6.88 -19.85
C ASP A 167 2.02 6.78 -20.86
N SER A 168 2.51 5.57 -21.12
CA SER A 168 3.45 5.24 -22.19
C SER A 168 2.79 4.66 -23.45
N GLY A 169 1.45 4.65 -23.51
CA GLY A 169 0.67 4.21 -24.68
C GLY A 169 0.33 2.73 -24.75
N PHE A 170 0.60 1.94 -23.70
CA PHE A 170 0.26 0.51 -23.65
C PHE A 170 -1.10 0.30 -22.96
N PRO A 171 -1.95 -0.62 -23.45
CA PRO A 171 -3.20 -0.95 -22.76
C PRO A 171 -2.90 -1.63 -21.42
N SER A 172 -3.47 -1.11 -20.34
CA SER A 172 -3.45 -1.75 -19.02
C SER A 172 -4.21 -3.07 -19.05
N ILE A 173 -3.74 -4.07 -18.28
CA ILE A 173 -4.47 -5.33 -18.08
C ILE A 173 -5.85 -5.06 -17.47
N TYR A 174 -5.97 -4.00 -16.66
CA TYR A 174 -7.20 -3.60 -15.97
C TYR A 174 -8.30 -3.07 -16.92
N SER A 175 -7.97 -2.59 -18.14
CA SER A 175 -9.00 -2.06 -19.05
C SER A 175 -9.97 -3.14 -19.52
N LYS A 176 -9.46 -4.37 -19.72
CA LYS A 176 -10.25 -5.52 -20.22
C LYS A 176 -11.27 -6.08 -19.24
N GLU A 177 -11.14 -5.78 -17.94
CA GLU A 177 -12.05 -6.31 -16.91
C GLU A 177 -13.19 -5.33 -16.58
N HIS A 178 -13.05 -4.04 -16.88
CA HIS A 178 -14.01 -2.98 -16.50
C HIS A 178 -14.69 -2.23 -17.66
N GLU A 179 -14.42 -2.58 -18.93
CA GLU A 179 -15.05 -1.97 -20.12
C GLU A 179 -16.60 -1.99 -20.09
N ASN A 180 -17.22 -2.91 -19.32
CA ASN A 180 -18.67 -3.04 -19.20
C ASN A 180 -19.37 -2.06 -18.22
N MET A 181 -18.66 -1.22 -17.46
CA MET A 181 -19.30 -0.41 -16.39
C MET A 181 -19.12 1.13 -16.49
N HIS A 182 -18.13 1.64 -17.23
CA HIS A 182 -17.85 3.08 -17.31
C HIS A 182 -18.16 3.74 -18.67
N ALA A 183 -18.77 3.02 -19.61
CA ALA A 183 -19.14 3.55 -20.92
C ALA A 183 -20.30 4.59 -20.91
N ILE A 184 -20.98 4.77 -19.77
CA ILE A 184 -22.22 5.57 -19.65
C ILE A 184 -22.03 6.78 -18.72
N GLU A 185 -21.13 7.71 -19.07
CA GLU A 185 -21.32 9.14 -18.70
C GLU A 185 -20.40 10.13 -19.43
N VAL A 186 -19.19 9.72 -19.84
CA VAL A 186 -18.18 10.66 -20.39
C VAL A 186 -18.53 11.20 -21.79
N ASN A 187 -19.49 10.58 -22.51
CA ASN A 187 -19.69 10.80 -23.94
C ASN A 187 -20.64 11.97 -24.32
N LYS A 188 -20.68 13.05 -23.51
CA LYS A 188 -21.45 14.29 -23.80
C LYS A 188 -20.73 15.60 -23.46
N HIS A 189 -19.48 15.78 -23.90
CA HIS A 189 -18.95 17.12 -24.19
C HIS A 189 -18.25 17.20 -25.56
N ARG A 190 -19.09 16.98 -26.60
CA ARG A 190 -19.07 17.62 -27.92
C ARG A 190 -17.71 18.20 -28.39
N ALA A 191 -16.91 17.36 -29.05
CA ALA A 191 -15.82 17.82 -29.90
C ALA A 191 -16.38 18.52 -31.15
N LEU A 192 -16.60 19.83 -31.06
CA LEU A 192 -16.85 20.73 -32.18
C LEU A 192 -16.22 22.10 -31.87
N ASP A 193 -14.94 22.27 -32.19
CA ASP A 193 -14.57 23.35 -33.10
C ASP A 193 -13.28 23.03 -33.86
N GLY A 194 -13.28 23.28 -35.16
CA GLY A 194 -12.18 23.01 -36.07
C GLY A 194 -11.43 24.28 -36.39
N LYS A 195 -10.55 24.74 -35.48
CA LYS A 195 -9.66 25.87 -35.75
C LYS A 195 -8.31 25.69 -35.08
N GLY A 196 -7.25 25.59 -35.88
CA GLY A 196 -5.88 25.41 -35.40
C GLY A 196 -5.41 26.62 -34.59
N SER A 197 -5.46 26.50 -33.27
CA SER A 197 -4.68 27.36 -32.37
C SER A 197 -3.26 26.80 -32.25
N LEU A 198 -2.28 27.69 -32.12
CA LEU A 198 -0.92 27.26 -31.75
C LEU A 198 -0.97 26.53 -30.40
N PRO A 199 -0.12 25.53 -30.15
CA PRO A 199 -0.08 24.84 -28.87
C PRO A 199 0.16 25.85 -27.74
N ASP A 200 -0.81 25.96 -26.84
CA ASP A 200 -0.72 26.80 -25.65
C ASP A 200 0.51 26.35 -24.83
N LYS A 201 1.35 27.31 -24.41
CA LYS A 201 2.50 27.05 -23.52
C LYS A 201 2.07 26.28 -22.27
N ARG A 202 0.83 26.47 -21.83
CA ARG A 202 0.22 25.74 -20.70
C ARG A 202 0.04 24.25 -20.97
N ASP A 203 -0.29 23.85 -22.20
CA ASP A 203 -0.50 22.44 -22.53
C ASP A 203 0.85 21.72 -22.64
N GLY A 204 1.84 22.33 -23.29
CA GLY A 204 3.22 21.81 -23.32
C GLY A 204 3.83 21.65 -21.91
N GLN A 205 3.56 22.59 -21.00
CA GLN A 205 4.00 22.46 -19.60
C GLN A 205 3.31 21.29 -18.86
N ARG A 206 2.00 21.07 -19.09
CA ARG A 206 1.30 19.91 -18.51
C ARG A 206 1.76 18.60 -19.13
N GLU A 207 2.04 18.56 -20.43
CA GLU A 207 2.57 17.38 -21.10
C GLU A 207 3.96 17.00 -20.57
N TYR A 208 4.85 17.99 -20.43
CA TYR A 208 6.14 17.79 -19.75
C TYR A 208 5.95 17.23 -18.34
N LEU A 209 5.03 17.80 -17.55
CA LEU A 209 4.75 17.32 -16.19
C LEU A 209 4.18 15.89 -16.18
N ARG A 210 3.28 15.53 -17.11
CA ARG A 210 2.78 14.15 -17.27
C ARG A 210 3.93 13.17 -17.50
N ARG A 211 4.81 13.46 -18.47
CA ARG A 211 5.99 12.61 -18.78
C ARG A 211 6.93 12.47 -17.57
N ASN A 212 7.17 13.57 -16.84
CA ASN A 212 8.02 13.56 -15.65
C ASN A 212 7.38 12.80 -14.47
N ASN A 213 6.05 12.84 -14.35
CA ASN A 213 5.30 12.05 -13.37
C ASN A 213 5.32 10.55 -13.69
N THR A 214 5.36 10.15 -14.96
CA THR A 214 5.55 8.73 -15.36
C THR A 214 6.89 8.19 -14.86
N LEU A 215 7.97 8.96 -15.03
CA LEU A 215 9.29 8.61 -14.49
C LEU A 215 9.26 8.54 -12.95
N MET A 216 8.67 9.53 -12.29
CA MET A 216 8.57 9.54 -10.83
C MET A 216 7.70 8.40 -10.29
N ALA A 217 6.63 8.00 -10.98
CA ALA A 217 5.83 6.85 -10.59
C ALA A 217 6.68 5.56 -10.62
N LEU A 218 7.55 5.41 -11.64
CA LEU A 218 8.50 4.31 -11.73
C LEU A 218 9.53 4.34 -10.59
N GLU A 219 10.08 5.50 -10.25
CA GLU A 219 10.97 5.68 -9.08
C GLU A 219 10.27 5.28 -7.76
N VAL A 220 8.99 5.64 -7.58
CA VAL A 220 8.23 5.29 -6.38
C VAL A 220 7.94 3.78 -6.31
N VAL A 221 7.60 3.13 -7.44
CA VAL A 221 7.41 1.67 -7.50
C VAL A 221 8.72 0.93 -7.24
N GLU A 222 9.83 1.37 -7.85
CA GLU A 222 11.17 0.83 -7.60
C GLU A 222 11.52 0.93 -6.11
N LYS A 223 11.36 2.11 -5.51
CA LYS A 223 11.64 2.36 -4.09
C LYS A 223 10.77 1.50 -3.16
N ILE A 224 9.49 1.31 -3.47
CA ILE A 224 8.59 0.43 -2.72
C ILE A 224 9.08 -1.02 -2.83
N THR A 225 9.39 -1.51 -4.03
CA THR A 225 9.82 -2.91 -4.22
C THR A 225 11.24 -3.23 -3.75
N ALA A 226 12.13 -2.23 -3.69
CA ALA A 226 13.43 -2.31 -3.05
C ALA A 226 13.33 -2.49 -1.52
N ASN A 227 12.21 -2.07 -0.90
CA ASN A 227 12.03 -2.11 0.54
C ASN A 227 11.81 -3.55 1.05
N LYS A 228 12.54 -3.91 2.11
CA LYS A 228 12.51 -5.26 2.72
C LYS A 228 11.13 -5.64 3.26
N ASN A 229 10.38 -4.68 3.81
CA ASN A 229 9.03 -4.92 4.34
C ASN A 229 8.04 -5.21 3.21
N ALA A 230 8.12 -4.46 2.11
CA ALA A 230 7.34 -4.74 0.91
C ALA A 230 7.72 -6.08 0.26
N GLN A 231 9.01 -6.45 0.25
CA GLN A 231 9.45 -7.78 -0.21
C GLN A 231 8.86 -8.92 0.63
N VAL A 232 8.75 -8.74 1.95
CA VAL A 232 8.06 -9.69 2.85
C VAL A 232 6.57 -9.76 2.52
N PHE A 233 5.88 -8.63 2.34
CA PHE A 233 4.47 -8.60 1.95
C PHE A 233 4.23 -9.27 0.58
N LEU A 234 5.06 -8.97 -0.41
CA LEU A 234 5.00 -9.59 -1.74
C LEU A 234 5.29 -11.10 -1.68
N ARG A 235 6.17 -11.57 -0.79
CA ARG A 235 6.38 -13.01 -0.55
C ARG A 235 5.14 -13.64 0.06
N LEU A 236 4.48 -12.98 1.01
CA LEU A 236 3.21 -13.48 1.58
C LEU A 236 2.09 -13.52 0.52
N VAL A 237 2.01 -12.56 -0.39
CA VAL A 237 1.09 -12.61 -1.55
C VAL A 237 1.43 -13.81 -2.43
N TYR A 238 2.70 -13.98 -2.82
CA TYR A 238 3.15 -15.11 -3.64
C TYR A 238 2.78 -16.47 -3.03
N LEU A 239 2.94 -16.64 -1.72
CA LEU A 239 2.72 -17.89 -1.01
C LEU A 239 1.25 -18.16 -0.62
N ASN A 240 0.43 -17.12 -0.42
CA ASN A 240 -0.97 -17.30 0.02
C ASN A 240 -1.97 -17.07 -1.12
N THR A 241 -1.65 -16.23 -2.10
CA THR A 241 -2.51 -15.91 -3.25
C THR A 241 -1.69 -15.83 -4.56
N PRO A 242 -1.18 -16.96 -5.07
CA PRO A 242 -0.25 -16.98 -6.20
C PRO A 242 -0.81 -16.34 -7.48
N GLU A 243 -2.12 -16.42 -7.72
CA GLU A 243 -2.77 -15.76 -8.88
C GLU A 243 -2.68 -14.22 -8.81
N ASN A 244 -2.77 -13.63 -7.61
CA ASN A 244 -2.57 -12.19 -7.41
C ASN A 244 -1.13 -11.77 -7.74
N PHE A 245 -0.14 -12.61 -7.39
CA PHE A 245 1.27 -12.39 -7.72
C PHE A 245 1.57 -12.60 -9.22
N LYS A 246 0.93 -13.59 -9.84
CA LYS A 246 1.00 -13.85 -11.29
C LYS A 246 0.46 -12.67 -12.11
N SER A 247 -0.63 -12.04 -11.65
CA SER A 247 -1.18 -10.82 -12.26
C SER A 247 -0.19 -9.64 -12.19
N LEU A 248 0.61 -9.53 -11.13
CA LEU A 248 1.73 -8.58 -11.04
C LEU A 248 2.86 -8.96 -12.03
N LEU A 249 3.25 -10.23 -12.11
CA LEU A 249 4.28 -10.68 -13.06
C LEU A 249 3.91 -10.40 -14.52
N GLN A 250 2.64 -10.55 -14.89
CA GLN A 250 2.14 -10.23 -16.24
C GLN A 250 2.30 -8.73 -16.56
N ARG A 251 1.98 -7.83 -15.62
CA ARG A 251 2.22 -6.38 -15.79
C ARG A 251 3.69 -6.07 -16.03
N LEU A 252 4.59 -6.71 -15.28
CA LEU A 252 6.03 -6.50 -15.43
C LEU A 252 6.56 -7.02 -16.77
N GLN A 253 5.99 -8.11 -17.31
CA GLN A 253 6.32 -8.56 -18.66
C GLN A 253 5.94 -7.50 -19.71
N LEU A 254 4.81 -6.82 -19.55
CA LEU A 254 4.45 -5.67 -20.41
C LEU A 254 5.43 -4.51 -20.24
N THR A 255 5.96 -4.25 -19.03
CA THR A 255 6.96 -3.18 -18.85
C THR A 255 8.30 -3.43 -19.56
N VAL A 256 8.59 -4.67 -19.99
CA VAL A 256 9.75 -4.95 -20.86
C VAL A 256 9.59 -4.26 -22.22
N ALA A 257 8.36 -4.15 -22.74
CA ALA A 257 8.07 -3.47 -24.02
C ALA A 257 8.22 -1.94 -23.93
N LEU A 258 8.27 -1.35 -22.72
CA LEU A 258 8.62 0.07 -22.55
C LEU A 258 10.07 0.34 -22.96
N LYS A 259 10.98 -0.63 -22.76
CA LYS A 259 12.41 -0.46 -23.05
C LYS A 259 12.70 -0.24 -24.53
N SER A 260 11.90 -0.85 -25.42
CA SER A 260 12.00 -0.67 -26.87
C SER A 260 11.47 0.67 -27.38
N ASN A 261 10.70 1.41 -26.57
CA ASN A 261 10.06 2.68 -26.96
C ASN A 261 10.84 3.93 -26.53
N ASN A 262 12.18 3.83 -26.40
CA ASN A 262 13.09 4.95 -26.11
C ASN A 262 12.84 5.74 -24.80
N VAL A 263 12.29 5.11 -23.75
CA VAL A 263 12.30 5.66 -22.38
C VAL A 263 13.69 5.44 -21.73
N ALA A 264 14.73 6.00 -22.35
CA ALA A 264 16.13 5.73 -22.01
C ALA A 264 16.50 6.05 -20.54
N SER A 265 15.83 7.02 -19.91
CA SER A 265 16.05 7.39 -18.51
C SER A 265 15.42 6.42 -17.49
N GLY A 266 14.48 5.57 -17.89
CA GLY A 266 13.76 4.65 -17.00
C GLY A 266 14.28 3.21 -17.01
N ASN A 267 15.12 2.83 -17.97
CA ASN A 267 15.49 1.43 -18.21
C ASN A 267 16.18 0.76 -17.02
N THR A 268 17.07 1.47 -16.31
CA THR A 268 17.75 0.97 -15.10
C THR A 268 16.78 0.75 -13.93
N LEU A 269 15.78 1.63 -13.77
CA LEU A 269 14.72 1.46 -12.77
C LEU A 269 13.81 0.27 -13.10
N LEU A 270 13.51 0.05 -14.38
CA LEU A 270 12.78 -1.14 -14.85
C LEU A 270 13.56 -2.44 -14.56
N ASP A 271 14.88 -2.45 -14.81
CA ASP A 271 15.73 -3.59 -14.48
C ASP A 271 15.80 -3.87 -12.98
N ASN A 272 15.94 -2.83 -12.15
CA ASN A 272 15.87 -2.95 -10.70
C ASN A 272 14.51 -3.49 -10.24
N LEU A 273 13.41 -2.95 -10.74
CA LEU A 273 12.04 -3.39 -10.42
C LEU A 273 11.81 -4.86 -10.75
N ILE A 274 12.19 -5.28 -11.97
CA ILE A 274 12.09 -6.68 -12.40
C ILE A 274 12.96 -7.57 -11.49
N THR A 275 14.19 -7.14 -11.17
CA THR A 275 15.11 -7.86 -10.29
C THR A 275 14.55 -8.00 -8.87
N HIS A 276 13.98 -6.94 -8.30
CA HIS A 276 13.38 -6.95 -6.97
C HIS A 276 12.18 -7.91 -6.88
N ILE A 277 11.32 -7.95 -7.89
CA ILE A 277 10.15 -8.84 -7.89
C ILE A 277 10.53 -10.28 -8.24
N GLN A 278 11.50 -10.50 -9.13
CA GLN A 278 12.07 -11.83 -9.35
C GLN A 278 12.74 -12.39 -8.09
N LYS A 279 13.39 -11.54 -7.28
CA LYS A 279 14.00 -11.91 -6.00
C LYS A 279 12.99 -12.48 -5.02
N VAL A 280 11.76 -11.95 -4.96
CA VAL A 280 10.66 -12.49 -4.13
C VAL A 280 10.40 -13.98 -4.42
N ARG A 281 10.59 -14.41 -5.67
CA ARG A 281 10.49 -15.82 -6.09
C ARG A 281 11.78 -16.60 -5.84
N SER A 282 12.95 -16.04 -6.17
CA SER A 282 14.22 -16.79 -6.22
C SER A 282 14.97 -16.89 -4.89
N THR A 283 14.85 -15.92 -3.98
CA THR A 283 15.36 -16.11 -2.62
C THR A 283 14.39 -16.98 -1.84
N GLY A 284 14.78 -18.24 -1.60
CA GLY A 284 14.47 -18.86 -0.31
C GLY A 284 15.05 -17.93 0.75
N TYR A 285 14.18 -17.27 1.51
CA TYR A 285 14.55 -16.06 2.22
C TYR A 285 15.31 -16.49 3.47
N GLN A 286 16.65 -16.36 3.49
CA GLN A 286 17.40 -16.58 4.73
C GLN A 286 17.20 -15.38 5.67
N LEU A 287 16.03 -15.31 6.29
CA LEU A 287 15.74 -14.40 7.40
C LEU A 287 16.35 -15.00 8.67
N GLY A 288 17.70 -15.08 8.68
CA GLY A 288 18.46 -15.74 9.74
C GLY A 288 18.03 -15.28 11.14
N ARG A 289 18.13 -16.17 12.14
CA ARG A 289 17.56 -16.01 13.50
C ARG A 289 17.74 -14.58 14.08
N SER A 290 18.93 -14.00 13.92
CA SER A 290 19.34 -12.66 14.40
C SER A 290 19.05 -11.48 13.44
N ARG A 291 18.36 -11.73 12.32
CA ARG A 291 17.79 -10.75 11.37
C ARG A 291 16.27 -10.76 11.39
N LEU A 292 15.62 -11.92 11.59
CA LEU A 292 14.22 -12.00 12.02
C LEU A 292 14.03 -11.16 13.30
N LEU A 293 14.79 -11.53 14.34
CA LEU A 293 14.95 -10.83 15.61
C LEU A 293 15.88 -9.59 15.52
N ARG A 294 15.93 -8.94 14.35
CA ARG A 294 16.45 -7.56 14.22
C ARG A 294 15.59 -6.63 13.35
N VAL A 295 14.84 -7.19 12.40
CA VAL A 295 13.76 -6.50 11.69
C VAL A 295 12.54 -6.38 12.60
N LEU A 296 12.22 -7.43 13.36
CA LEU A 296 11.60 -7.35 14.69
C LEU A 296 12.73 -7.10 15.70
N ILE A 297 12.57 -6.31 16.75
CA ILE A 297 13.63 -5.99 17.73
C ILE A 297 14.87 -5.29 17.09
N GLY A 298 14.70 -4.08 16.58
CA GLY A 298 15.84 -3.25 16.13
C GLY A 298 16.93 -3.13 17.20
N THR A 299 18.08 -3.78 16.99
CA THR A 299 19.14 -3.88 18.01
C THR A 299 20.09 -2.67 18.00
N LYS A 300 19.66 -1.63 18.71
CA LYS A 300 20.51 -0.97 19.71
C LYS A 300 19.66 -0.81 20.98
N PRO A 301 20.15 -1.16 22.19
CA PRO A 301 19.35 -1.06 23.42
C PRO A 301 19.19 0.41 23.85
N SER A 302 18.35 1.15 23.15
CA SER A 302 17.94 2.52 23.46
C SER A 302 16.59 2.79 22.80
N SER A 303 15.56 3.03 23.64
CA SER A 303 14.19 3.44 23.28
C SER A 303 13.44 2.64 22.19
N SER A 304 12.69 1.61 22.61
CA SER A 304 11.26 1.34 22.28
C SER A 304 10.71 1.35 20.82
N ALA A 305 11.50 1.54 19.76
CA ALA A 305 10.96 2.12 18.51
C ALA A 305 10.66 1.16 17.33
N ALA A 306 11.05 -0.13 17.37
CA ALA A 306 11.20 -0.95 16.16
C ALA A 306 10.27 -2.18 16.00
N CYS A 307 9.37 -2.49 16.94
CA CYS A 307 8.48 -3.68 16.86
C CYS A 307 7.02 -3.38 16.48
N ASN A 308 6.65 -2.14 16.20
CA ASN A 308 5.25 -1.72 16.17
C ASN A 308 4.48 -2.02 14.88
N MET A 309 5.10 -2.70 13.91
CA MET A 309 4.55 -2.90 12.56
C MET A 309 3.19 -3.64 12.49
N PHE A 310 2.83 -4.38 13.56
CA PHE A 310 1.53 -5.08 13.66
C PHE A 310 0.69 -4.58 14.84
N GLY A 311 1.31 -4.39 16.02
CA GLY A 311 0.76 -3.70 17.20
C GLY A 311 -0.51 -4.30 17.84
N THR A 312 -0.90 -3.75 18.99
CA THR A 312 -2.10 -4.15 19.76
C THR A 312 -3.38 -4.34 18.95
N GLY A 313 -4.02 -5.50 19.04
CA GLY A 313 -5.25 -5.81 18.32
C GLY A 313 -5.49 -7.30 18.06
N LYS A 314 -6.77 -7.71 18.07
CA LYS A 314 -7.23 -9.12 18.02
C LYS A 314 -7.00 -9.84 16.67
N GLY A 315 -6.49 -9.18 15.63
CA GLY A 315 -6.67 -9.62 14.23
C GLY A 315 -5.43 -10.01 13.41
N SER A 316 -4.19 -9.71 13.81
CA SER A 316 -3.06 -9.72 12.85
C SER A 316 -1.73 -10.25 13.39
N CYS A 317 -1.73 -11.06 14.46
CA CYS A 317 -0.49 -11.65 14.99
C CYS A 317 0.04 -12.86 14.19
N TRP A 318 -0.63 -13.26 13.11
CA TRP A 318 -0.26 -14.42 12.29
C TRP A 318 0.85 -14.13 11.26
N ILE A 319 1.02 -12.88 10.79
CA ILE A 319 2.01 -12.53 9.75
C ILE A 319 3.45 -12.90 10.17
N PRO A 320 3.91 -12.61 11.41
CA PRO A 320 5.25 -13.00 11.85
C PRO A 320 5.41 -14.52 12.05
N PHE A 321 4.32 -15.25 12.35
CA PHE A 321 4.34 -16.71 12.44
C PHE A 321 4.45 -17.38 11.07
N ASP A 322 3.67 -16.93 10.07
CA ASP A 322 3.79 -17.36 8.67
C ASP A 322 5.23 -17.16 8.17
N LEU A 323 5.78 -15.96 8.41
CA LEU A 323 7.14 -15.62 8.03
C LEU A 323 8.15 -16.53 8.74
N PHE A 324 8.05 -16.72 10.06
CA PHE A 324 8.94 -17.61 10.79
C PHE A 324 8.94 -19.03 10.23
N MET A 325 7.76 -19.61 9.98
CA MET A 325 7.64 -20.99 9.50
C MET A 325 8.16 -21.18 8.08
N GLU A 326 7.92 -20.24 7.17
CA GLU A 326 8.48 -20.27 5.81
C GLU A 326 10.02 -20.37 5.85
N ASN A 327 10.67 -19.55 6.70
CA ASN A 327 12.13 -19.59 6.86
C ASN A 327 12.65 -20.92 7.45
N VAL A 328 11.84 -21.63 8.25
CA VAL A 328 12.18 -22.97 8.77
C VAL A 328 12.08 -24.01 7.64
N MET A 329 11.05 -23.91 6.79
CA MET A 329 10.78 -24.88 5.71
C MET A 329 11.72 -24.72 4.50
N ASP A 330 12.30 -23.54 4.26
CA ASP A 330 13.35 -23.32 3.26
C ASP A 330 14.65 -24.11 3.53
N GLY A 331 14.69 -24.93 4.61
CA GLY A 331 15.61 -26.06 4.78
C GLY A 331 17.06 -25.71 5.14
N LYS A 332 17.36 -24.43 5.35
CA LYS A 332 18.74 -23.95 5.58
C LYS A 332 18.96 -23.47 7.02
N TYR A 333 19.39 -24.41 7.86
CA TYR A 333 19.98 -24.22 9.21
C TYR A 333 19.04 -23.84 10.37
N LEU A 334 18.15 -24.74 10.78
CA LEU A 334 17.60 -24.73 12.16
C LEU A 334 17.51 -26.14 12.75
N HIS A 335 18.23 -26.38 13.86
CA HIS A 335 17.95 -27.51 14.76
C HIS A 335 16.56 -27.33 15.39
N ALA A 336 15.79 -28.41 15.52
CA ALA A 336 14.42 -28.38 16.07
C ALA A 336 14.31 -27.62 17.41
N ILE A 337 15.28 -27.82 18.32
CA ILE A 337 15.36 -27.12 19.61
C ILE A 337 15.45 -25.59 19.42
N SER A 338 16.33 -25.14 18.52
CA SER A 338 16.49 -23.71 18.17
C SER A 338 15.22 -23.12 17.52
N SER A 339 14.43 -23.91 16.82
CA SER A 339 13.14 -23.48 16.26
C SER A 339 12.09 -23.28 17.36
N ILE A 340 11.98 -24.23 18.30
CA ILE A 340 11.01 -24.19 19.41
C ILE A 340 11.27 -23.00 20.33
N GLU A 341 12.54 -22.74 20.67
CA GLU A 341 12.94 -21.55 21.43
C GLU A 341 12.54 -20.25 20.72
N ALA A 342 12.87 -20.12 19.42
CA ALA A 342 12.57 -18.92 18.65
C ALA A 342 11.07 -18.69 18.46
N LEU A 343 10.30 -19.77 18.26
CA LEU A 343 8.83 -19.74 18.20
C LEU A 343 8.23 -19.32 19.55
N THR A 344 8.80 -19.78 20.66
CA THR A 344 8.38 -19.46 22.02
C THR A 344 8.62 -17.98 22.34
N GLU A 345 9.81 -17.45 22.04
CA GLU A 345 10.11 -16.03 22.23
C GLU A 345 9.29 -15.14 21.28
N LEU A 346 9.09 -15.55 20.03
CA LEU A 346 8.18 -14.87 19.11
C LEU A 346 6.74 -14.84 19.66
N SER A 347 6.26 -15.96 20.22
CA SER A 347 4.92 -16.04 20.82
C SER A 347 4.77 -15.16 22.06
N LYS A 348 5.73 -15.19 22.99
CA LYS A 348 5.77 -14.29 24.16
C LYS A 348 5.76 -12.82 23.73
N MET A 349 6.60 -12.47 22.75
CA MET A 349 6.73 -11.13 22.22
C MET A 349 5.44 -10.66 21.55
N LEU A 350 4.84 -11.47 20.66
CA LEU A 350 3.59 -11.14 20.00
C LEU A 350 2.44 -11.02 20.98
N LYS A 351 2.34 -11.90 21.98
CA LYS A 351 1.34 -11.78 23.04
C LYS A 351 1.45 -10.43 23.76
N ALA A 352 2.66 -10.06 24.21
CA ALA A 352 2.92 -8.83 24.94
C ALA A 352 2.69 -7.58 24.07
N LEU A 353 3.26 -7.55 22.85
CA LEU A 353 3.11 -6.45 21.89
C LEU A 353 1.67 -6.26 21.42
N ASN A 354 0.90 -7.35 21.30
CA ASN A 354 -0.46 -7.28 20.79
C ASN A 354 -1.52 -7.11 21.89
N ARG A 355 -1.13 -7.10 23.18
CA ARG A 355 -2.03 -7.21 24.35
C ARG A 355 -3.02 -8.37 24.22
N ALA A 356 -2.56 -9.46 23.60
CA ALA A 356 -3.38 -10.63 23.31
C ALA A 356 -3.38 -11.61 24.49
N THR A 357 -4.41 -12.43 24.56
CA THR A 357 -4.41 -13.64 25.39
C THR A 357 -3.43 -14.67 24.85
N TRP A 358 -3.07 -15.66 25.67
CA TRP A 358 -2.34 -16.82 25.17
C TRP A 358 -3.15 -17.57 24.10
N GLN A 359 -4.46 -17.71 24.29
CA GLN A 359 -5.37 -18.37 23.34
C GLN A 359 -5.32 -17.74 21.95
N GLU A 360 -5.50 -16.41 21.84
CA GLU A 360 -5.43 -15.70 20.55
C GLU A 360 -4.06 -15.85 19.88
N THR A 361 -2.98 -15.81 20.67
CA THR A 361 -1.60 -15.97 20.17
C THR A 361 -1.35 -17.39 19.65
N PHE A 362 -1.80 -18.41 20.38
CA PHE A 362 -1.71 -19.81 19.96
C PHE A 362 -2.64 -20.11 18.77
N GLN A 363 -3.82 -19.49 18.67
CA GLN A 363 -4.72 -19.66 17.54
C GLN A 363 -4.11 -19.08 16.25
N ALA A 364 -3.47 -17.91 16.31
CA ALA A 364 -2.74 -17.37 15.17
C ALA A 364 -1.55 -18.25 14.75
N LEU A 365 -0.77 -18.74 15.72
CA LEU A 365 0.30 -19.70 15.48
C LEU A 365 -0.24 -20.99 14.80
N TRP A 366 -1.36 -21.50 15.28
CA TRP A 366 -2.01 -22.70 14.75
C TRP A 366 -2.52 -22.48 13.32
N VAL A 367 -3.17 -21.35 13.03
CA VAL A 367 -3.62 -20.97 11.68
C VAL A 367 -2.45 -20.77 10.71
N SER A 368 -1.31 -20.26 11.18
CA SER A 368 -0.06 -20.22 10.41
C SER A 368 0.49 -21.62 10.10
N ALA A 369 0.48 -22.53 11.09
CA ALA A 369 0.91 -23.92 10.90
C ALA A 369 0.00 -24.69 9.94
N LEU A 370 -1.32 -24.55 10.06
CA LEU A 370 -2.28 -25.16 9.13
C LEU A 370 -2.06 -24.69 7.69
N ARG A 371 -1.88 -23.38 7.46
CA ARG A 371 -1.58 -22.84 6.12
C ARG A 371 -0.24 -23.33 5.58
N LEU A 372 0.74 -23.61 6.43
CA LEU A 372 1.99 -24.23 6.01
C LEU A 372 1.76 -25.68 5.54
N VAL A 373 1.08 -26.50 6.35
CA VAL A 373 0.79 -27.91 6.02
C VAL A 373 -0.02 -28.03 4.72
N GLN A 374 -1.09 -27.25 4.58
CA GLN A 374 -1.93 -27.22 3.37
C GLN A 374 -1.12 -26.92 2.09
N ARG A 375 -0.12 -26.03 2.17
CA ARG A 375 0.77 -25.71 1.04
C ARG A 375 1.72 -26.85 0.71
N VAL A 376 2.26 -27.52 1.71
CA VAL A 376 3.16 -28.68 1.51
C VAL A 376 2.39 -29.86 0.91
N GLU A 377 1.17 -30.13 1.36
CA GLU A 377 0.31 -31.19 0.77
C GLU A 377 -0.05 -30.88 -0.68
N ILE A 378 -0.49 -29.66 -1.01
CA ILE A 378 -0.77 -29.26 -2.40
C ILE A 378 0.49 -29.41 -3.28
N THR A 379 1.66 -29.03 -2.77
CA THR A 379 2.94 -29.16 -3.48
C THR A 379 3.32 -30.63 -3.71
N LEU A 380 3.15 -31.49 -2.70
CA LEU A 380 3.38 -32.94 -2.81
C LEU A 380 2.40 -33.60 -3.78
N ILE A 381 1.12 -33.22 -3.76
CA ILE A 381 0.11 -33.70 -4.71
C ILE A 381 0.50 -33.33 -6.14
N TYR A 382 0.91 -32.07 -6.39
CA TYR A 382 1.37 -31.64 -7.73
C TYR A 382 2.62 -32.42 -8.19
N ILE A 383 3.59 -32.66 -7.30
CA ILE A 383 4.80 -33.43 -7.61
C ILE A 383 4.44 -34.89 -7.94
N PHE A 384 3.55 -35.53 -7.17
CA PHE A 384 3.07 -36.88 -7.44
C PHE A 384 2.26 -36.96 -8.75
N TYR A 385 1.43 -35.96 -9.05
CA TYR A 385 0.61 -35.94 -10.27
C TYR A 385 1.45 -35.75 -11.54
N PHE A 386 2.50 -34.93 -11.49
CA PHE A 386 3.45 -34.79 -12.61
C PHE A 386 4.32 -36.03 -12.77
N LYS A 387 4.86 -36.58 -11.67
CA LYS A 387 5.71 -37.79 -11.74
C LYS A 387 4.95 -39.04 -12.21
N LYS A 388 3.61 -39.05 -12.11
CA LYS A 388 2.72 -40.10 -12.66
C LYS A 388 2.37 -39.89 -14.15
N ARG A 389 2.77 -38.77 -14.77
CA ARG A 389 2.59 -38.50 -16.22
C ARG A 389 3.86 -38.72 -17.05
N GLU A 390 5.01 -38.92 -16.41
CA GLU A 390 6.30 -39.16 -17.06
C GLU A 390 6.78 -40.62 -16.87
N GLY A 391 5.89 -41.54 -16.51
CA GLY A 391 6.16 -42.97 -16.31
C GLY A 391 5.12 -43.85 -16.99
#